data_AF-A0AAV8XKT4-F1
#
_entry.id   AF-A0AAV8XKT4-F1
#
_cell.length_a   1.000
_cell.length_b   1.000
_cell.length_c   1.000
_cell.angle_alpha   90.00
_cell.angle_beta   90.00
_cell.angle_gamma   90.00
#
_symmetry.space_group_name_H-M   'P 1'
#
loop_
_entity.id
_entity.type
_entity.pdbx_description
1 polymer ?
#
loop_
_entity_poly.entity_id
_entity_poly.type
_entity_poly.pdbx_seq_one_letter_code
_entity_poly.pdbx_strand_id
1 'polypeptide(L)'
;MQIIQERFTNSKVINQASAIERLLNDDTFLYWLNIFHHVMPHVDILYDQLQARKADSTQIKNAVEAFETCITKIRQNIDECVETGHLKNEDLEHSRKRIRLSQDNLRVAAIEVYFCV
;
A
#
# COMPACT_ATOMS: atom_id res chain seq x y z
N MET A 1 -22.82 2.97 2.29
CA MET A 1 -23.73 3.97 1.65
C MET A 1 -24.88 4.51 2.51
N GLN A 2 -25.84 3.71 3.04
CA GLN A 2 -27.03 4.24 3.75
C GLN A 2 -26.70 5.10 5.00
N ILE A 3 -25.67 4.73 5.77
CA ILE A 3 -25.33 5.37 7.05
C ILE A 3 -24.86 6.83 6.90
N ILE A 4 -24.17 7.18 5.81
CA ILE A 4 -23.64 8.54 5.59
C ILE A 4 -24.76 9.52 5.19
N GLN A 5 -25.74 9.05 4.41
CA GLN A 5 -26.87 9.86 3.97
C GLN A 5 -27.88 10.13 5.09
N GLU A 6 -27.99 9.23 6.06
CA GLU A 6 -28.90 9.39 7.22
C GLU A 6 -28.42 10.42 8.25
N ARG A 7 -27.11 10.67 8.35
CA ARG A 7 -26.52 11.55 9.38
C ARG A 7 -26.17 12.96 8.91
N PHE A 8 -26.07 13.20 7.61
CA PHE A 8 -25.61 14.48 7.07
C PHE A 8 -26.55 14.98 5.98
N THR A 9 -26.90 16.27 6.03
CA THR A 9 -27.74 16.95 5.02
C THR A 9 -26.92 17.74 4.00
N ASN A 10 -25.63 17.97 4.28
CA ASN A 10 -24.75 18.71 3.37
C ASN A 10 -24.26 17.81 2.23
N SER A 11 -24.79 18.04 1.03
CA SER A 11 -24.47 17.27 -0.17
C SER A 11 -22.97 17.24 -0.50
N LYS A 12 -22.20 18.28 -0.17
CA LYS A 12 -20.74 18.28 -0.38
C LYS A 12 -20.03 17.29 0.54
N VAL A 13 -20.44 17.24 1.82
CA VAL A 13 -19.86 16.33 2.82
C VAL A 13 -20.20 14.88 2.48
N ILE A 14 -21.45 14.61 2.09
CA ILE A 14 -21.88 13.28 1.65
C ILE A 14 -21.05 12.82 0.45
N ASN A 15 -20.91 13.68 -0.57
CA ASN A 15 -20.17 13.33 -1.78
C ASN A 15 -18.68 13.06 -1.51
N GLN A 16 -18.06 13.87 -0.64
CA GLN A 16 -16.66 13.67 -0.25
C GLN A 16 -16.47 12.38 0.55
N ALA A 17 -17.30 12.17 1.57
CA ALA A 17 -17.24 10.96 2.40
C ALA A 17 -17.48 9.68 1.56
N SER A 18 -18.45 9.72 0.64
CA SER A 18 -18.69 8.61 -0.29
C SER A 18 -17.55 8.40 -1.29
N ALA A 19 -16.84 9.46 -1.70
CA ALA A 19 -15.65 9.31 -2.55
C ALA A 19 -14.51 8.63 -1.81
N ILE A 20 -14.32 8.96 -0.52
CA ILE A 20 -13.32 8.30 0.35
C ILE A 20 -13.71 6.85 0.62
N GLU A 21 -14.97 6.56 0.98
CA GLU A 21 -15.49 5.20 1.16
C GLU A 21 -15.21 4.33 -0.08
N ARG A 22 -15.44 4.87 -1.28
CA ARG A 22 -15.12 4.16 -2.54
C ARG A 22 -13.63 3.95 -2.76
N LEU A 23 -12.79 4.93 -2.40
CA LEU A 23 -11.34 4.81 -2.52
C LEU A 23 -10.80 3.74 -1.57
N LEU A 24 -11.31 3.68 -0.35
CA LEU A 24 -10.91 2.69 0.66
C LEU A 24 -11.35 1.27 0.31
N ASN A 25 -12.37 1.11 -0.54
CA ASN A 25 -12.85 -0.18 -1.04
C ASN A 25 -12.33 -0.49 -2.46
N ASP A 26 -11.42 0.31 -3.01
CA ASP A 26 -10.84 0.07 -4.33
C ASP A 26 -9.73 -0.99 -4.21
N ASP A 27 -9.84 -2.08 -4.96
CA ASP A 27 -8.90 -3.21 -4.88
C ASP A 27 -7.45 -2.80 -5.19
N THR A 28 -7.27 -1.84 -6.11
CA THR A 28 -5.93 -1.33 -6.44
C THR A 28 -5.38 -0.51 -5.27
N PHE A 29 -6.20 0.35 -4.67
CA PHE A 29 -5.79 1.11 -3.49
C PHE A 29 -5.43 0.19 -2.32
N LEU A 30 -6.26 -0.82 -2.03
CA LEU A 30 -6.01 -1.79 -0.97
C LEU A 30 -4.75 -2.62 -1.22
N TYR A 31 -4.52 -3.04 -2.47
CA TYR A 31 -3.30 -3.73 -2.89
C TYR A 31 -2.05 -2.91 -2.54
N TRP A 32 -2.01 -1.64 -2.97
CA TRP A 32 -0.88 -0.76 -2.67
C TRP A 32 -0.76 -0.46 -1.17
N LEU A 33 -1.88 -0.20 -0.49
CA LEU A 33 -1.89 0.06 0.95
C LEU A 33 -1.29 -1.09 1.74
N ASN A 34 -1.61 -2.33 1.37
CA ASN A 34 -1.10 -3.52 2.02
C ASN A 34 0.41 -3.73 1.75
N ILE A 35 0.87 -3.45 0.54
CA ILE A 35 2.29 -3.42 0.21
C ILE A 35 3.02 -2.38 1.07
N PHE A 36 2.49 -1.15 1.14
CA PHE A 36 3.08 -0.10 1.99
C PHE A 36 3.09 -0.48 3.47
N HIS A 37 2.06 -1.17 3.96
CA HIS A 37 2.00 -1.65 5.34
C HIS A 37 3.17 -2.59 5.69
N HIS A 38 3.59 -3.44 4.75
CA HIS A 38 4.74 -4.32 4.95
C HIS A 38 6.08 -3.59 4.84
N VAL A 39 6.17 -2.54 4.03
CA VAL A 39 7.43 -1.80 3.80
C VAL A 39 7.72 -0.78 4.89
N MET A 40 6.72 -0.02 5.34
CA MET A 40 6.92 1.10 6.26
C MET A 40 7.70 0.73 7.53
N PRO A 41 7.43 -0.39 8.22
CA PRO A 41 8.19 -0.76 9.40
C PRO A 41 9.69 -0.91 9.13
N HIS A 42 10.07 -1.43 7.96
CA HIS A 42 11.47 -1.58 7.57
C HIS A 42 12.13 -0.24 7.25
N VAL A 43 11.38 0.70 6.67
CA VAL A 43 11.86 2.07 6.41
C VAL A 43 12.07 2.82 7.72
N ASP A 44 11.15 2.69 8.68
CA ASP A 44 11.27 3.31 10.00
C ASP A 44 12.49 2.76 10.76
N ILE A 45 12.69 1.44 10.75
CA ILE A 45 13.87 0.80 11.36
C ILE A 45 15.17 1.30 10.70
N LEU A 46 15.20 1.41 9.37
CA LEU A 46 16.37 1.92 8.65
C LEU A 46 16.63 3.38 9.04
N TYR A 47 15.58 4.21 9.10
CA TYR A 47 15.69 5.60 9.50
C TYR A 47 16.29 5.76 10.90
N ASP A 48 15.80 4.99 11.88
CA ASP A 48 16.32 4.99 13.25
C ASP A 48 17.79 4.57 13.31
N GLN A 49 18.19 3.57 12.51
CA GLN A 49 19.57 3.10 12.41
C GLN A 49 20.50 4.16 11.81
N LEU A 50 20.04 4.91 10.81
CA LEU A 50 20.81 5.97 10.15
C LEU A 50 20.87 7.27 10.95
N GLN A 51 19.80 7.59 11.69
CA GLN A 51 19.74 8.80 12.51
C GLN A 51 20.58 8.70 13.80
N ALA A 52 21.03 7.50 14.17
CA ALA A 52 21.89 7.30 15.32
C ALA A 52 23.14 8.19 15.24
N ARG A 53 23.29 9.12 16.21
CA ARG A 53 24.34 10.17 16.28
C ARG A 53 25.80 9.69 16.18
N LYS A 54 26.06 8.38 16.19
CA LYS A 54 27.38 7.75 16.11
C LYS A 54 27.41 6.56 15.15
N ALA A 55 26.52 6.53 14.15
CA ALA A 55 26.50 5.44 13.18
C ALA A 55 27.85 5.37 12.44
N ASP A 56 28.60 4.30 12.65
CA ASP A 56 29.83 4.04 11.90
C ASP A 56 29.47 3.67 10.45
N SER A 57 30.37 3.95 9.51
CA SER A 57 30.25 3.56 8.10
C SER A 57 29.90 2.08 7.92
N THR A 58 30.45 1.20 8.77
CA THR A 58 30.15 -0.23 8.79
C THR A 58 28.72 -0.51 9.24
N GLN A 59 28.22 0.22 10.23
CA GLN A 59 26.85 0.07 10.75
C GLN A 59 25.81 0.54 9.74
N ILE A 60 26.08 1.65 9.05
CA ILE A 60 25.23 2.17 7.97
C ILE A 60 25.15 1.13 6.84
N LYS A 61 26.30 0.58 6.44
CA LYS A 61 26.34 -0.45 5.39
C LYS A 61 25.52 -1.69 5.78
N ASN A 62 25.70 -2.19 7.00
CA ASN A 62 24.97 -3.36 7.50
C ASN A 62 23.46 -3.07 7.60
N ALA A 63 23.07 -1.86 7.99
CA ALA A 63 21.67 -1.43 8.06
C ALA A 63 21.02 -1.43 6.66
N VAL A 64 21.72 -0.92 5.65
CA VAL A 64 21.25 -0.92 4.25
C VAL A 64 21.15 -2.36 3.71
N GLU A 65 22.17 -3.20 3.92
CA GLU A 65 22.14 -4.60 3.47
C GLU A 65 20.99 -5.40 4.14
N ALA A 66 20.73 -5.13 5.43
CA ALA A 66 19.61 -5.74 6.15
C ALA A 66 18.26 -5.27 5.58
N PHE A 67 18.12 -3.98 5.27
CA PHE A 67 16.94 -3.42 4.63
C PHE A 67 16.69 -4.04 3.25
N GLU A 68 17.71 -4.09 2.39
CA GLU A 68 17.63 -4.72 1.05
C GLU A 68 17.19 -6.19 1.14
N THR A 69 17.72 -6.93 2.11
CA THR A 69 17.35 -8.32 2.36
C THR A 69 15.87 -8.44 2.77
N CYS A 70 15.39 -7.57 3.66
CA CYS A 70 13.99 -7.54 4.07
C CYS A 70 13.05 -7.19 2.90
N ILE A 71 13.38 -6.17 2.10
CA ILE A 71 12.60 -5.79 0.93
C ILE A 71 12.57 -6.91 -0.11
N THR A 72 13.70 -7.60 -0.33
CA THR A 72 13.76 -8.74 -1.25
C THR A 72 12.85 -9.88 -0.79
N LYS A 73 12.80 -10.16 0.51
CA LYS A 73 11.88 -11.17 1.07
C LYS A 73 10.42 -10.76 0.89
N ILE A 74 10.08 -9.49 1.09
CA ILE A 74 8.71 -9.00 0.83
C ILE A 74 8.35 -9.16 -0.64
N ARG A 75 9.26 -8.84 -1.56
CA ARG A 75 9.06 -9.03 -3.00
C ARG A 75 8.84 -10.49 -3.40
N GLN A 76 9.57 -11.41 -2.78
CA GLN A 76 9.44 -12.85 -3.04
C GLN A 76 8.12 -13.43 -2.51
N ASN A 77 7.61 -12.89 -1.41
CA ASN A 77 6.36 -13.34 -0.78
C ASN A 77 5.19 -12.38 -1.07
N ILE A 78 5.29 -11.57 -2.13
CA ILE A 78 4.31 -10.51 -2.40
C ILE A 78 2.90 -11.05 -2.64
N ASP A 79 2.79 -12.27 -3.16
CA ASP A 79 1.50 -12.94 -3.36
C ASP A 79 0.87 -13.35 -2.04
N GLU A 80 1.66 -13.92 -1.12
CA GLU A 80 1.21 -14.32 0.23
C GLU A 80 0.82 -13.10 1.07
N CYS A 81 1.55 -11.99 0.91
CA CYS A 81 1.22 -10.72 1.55
C CYS A 81 -0.13 -10.17 1.05
N VAL A 82 -0.49 -10.40 -0.21
CA VAL A 82 -1.69 -9.81 -0.85
C VAL A 82 -2.96 -10.64 -0.60
N GLU A 83 -2.86 -11.96 -0.39
CA GLU A 83 -4.01 -12.83 -0.13
C GLU A 83 -4.80 -12.47 1.14
N THR A 84 -4.16 -11.86 2.14
CA THR A 84 -4.80 -11.42 3.39
C THR A 84 -5.73 -10.21 3.22
N GLY A 85 -5.67 -9.52 2.08
CA GLY A 85 -6.50 -8.33 1.79
C GLY A 85 -7.80 -8.61 1.03
N HIS A 86 -8.07 -9.86 0.63
CA HIS A 86 -9.27 -10.21 -0.16
C HIS A 86 -10.51 -10.28 0.75
N LEU A 87 -11.03 -9.11 1.13
CA LEU A 87 -12.41 -8.98 1.56
C LEU A 87 -13.29 -9.32 0.36
N LYS A 88 -13.85 -10.54 0.36
CA LYS A 88 -14.85 -11.02 -0.61
C LYS A 88 -15.94 -9.96 -0.78
N ASN A 89 -15.94 -9.25 -1.89
CA ASN A 89 -17.11 -8.50 -2.34
C ASN A 89 -17.43 -8.98 -3.74
N GLU A 90 -18.26 -10.03 -3.79
CA GLU A 90 -19.05 -10.35 -4.97
C GLU A 90 -19.90 -9.13 -5.31
N ASP A 91 -19.92 -8.83 -6.61
CA ASP A 91 -20.79 -7.87 -7.29
C ASP A 91 -20.60 -6.39 -6.94
N LEU A 92 -20.04 -5.63 -7.89
CA LEU A 92 -20.55 -4.33 -8.37
C LEU A 92 -19.68 -3.83 -9.54
N GLU A 93 -19.87 -4.46 -10.69
CA GLU A 93 -19.47 -3.96 -12.00
C GLU A 93 -20.21 -2.65 -12.29
N HIS A 94 -19.62 -1.48 -12.03
CA HIS A 94 -19.96 -0.24 -12.75
C HIS A 94 -18.70 0.58 -13.06
N SER A 95 -18.15 0.25 -14.22
CA SER A 95 -17.06 0.88 -14.94
C SER A 95 -17.19 2.41 -15.01
N ARG A 96 -16.22 3.12 -14.42
CA ARG A 96 -15.73 4.39 -14.94
C ARG A 96 -14.22 4.23 -15.15
N LYS A 97 -13.78 4.51 -16.39
CA LYS A 97 -12.42 4.34 -16.93
C LYS A 97 -11.36 5.15 -16.16
N ARG A 98 -11.03 4.77 -14.92
CA ARG A 98 -9.63 4.74 -14.51
C ARG A 98 -9.03 3.49 -15.17
N ILE A 99 -7.82 3.60 -15.69
CA ILE A 99 -7.09 2.44 -16.23
C ILE A 99 -7.02 1.40 -15.10
N ARG A 100 -7.88 0.39 -15.16
CA ARG A 100 -7.73 -0.83 -14.35
C ARG A 100 -6.46 -1.47 -14.88
N LEU A 101 -5.36 -1.33 -14.14
CA LEU A 101 -4.17 -2.12 -14.41
C LEU A 101 -4.56 -3.58 -14.17
N SER A 102 -4.30 -4.46 -15.15
CA SER A 102 -4.42 -5.91 -14.95
C SER A 102 -3.63 -6.30 -13.69
N GLN A 103 -4.00 -7.40 -13.04
CA GLN A 103 -3.26 -7.94 -11.90
C GLN A 103 -1.77 -8.14 -12.24
N ASP A 104 -1.47 -8.52 -13.49
CA ASP A 104 -0.09 -8.60 -13.99
C ASP A 104 0.60 -7.24 -14.07
N ASN A 105 -0.12 -6.21 -14.51
CA ASN A 105 0.41 -4.85 -14.59
C ASN A 105 0.64 -4.25 -13.20
N LEU A 106 -0.19 -4.59 -12.21
CA LEU A 106 0.02 -4.19 -10.82
C LEU A 106 1.26 -4.87 -10.22
N ARG A 107 1.47 -6.15 -10.51
CA ARG A 107 2.69 -6.87 -10.09
C ARG A 107 3.94 -6.25 -10.72
N VAL A 108 3.92 -5.93 -12.01
CA VAL A 108 5.04 -5.26 -12.70
C VAL A 108 5.30 -3.87 -12.12
N ALA A 109 4.25 -3.06 -11.94
CA ALA A 109 4.38 -1.73 -11.35
C ALA A 109 4.91 -1.78 -9.91
N ALA A 110 4.46 -2.74 -9.09
CA ALA A 110 4.98 -2.95 -7.74
C ALA A 110 6.48 -3.21 -7.78
N ILE A 111 6.93 -4.12 -8.66
CA ILE A 111 8.35 -4.42 -8.86
C ILE A 111 9.16 -3.17 -9.24
N GLU A 112 8.63 -2.31 -10.12
CA GLU A 112 9.31 -1.09 -10.58
C GLU A 112 9.40 -0.01 -9.49
N VAL A 113 8.35 0.18 -8.68
CA VAL A 113 8.36 1.13 -7.56
C VAL A 113 9.47 0.79 -6.56
N TYR A 114 9.72 -0.49 -6.31
CA TYR A 114 10.83 -0.95 -5.47
C TYR A 114 12.21 -0.82 -6.11
N PHE A 115 12.31 -0.57 -7.42
CA PHE A 115 13.59 -0.34 -8.10
C PHE A 115 14.04 1.13 -8.00
N CYS A 116 13.12 2.03 -7.61
CA CYS A 116 13.38 3.46 -7.43
C CYS A 116 13.68 3.87 -5.97
N VAL A 117 13.49 2.95 -5.02
CA VAL A 117 13.88 3.11 -3.60
C VAL A 117 15.21 2.39 -3.40
#